data_AF-A0A0U3TDJ8-F1
#
_entry.id   AF-A0A0U3TDJ8-F1
#
_cell.length_a   1.000
_cell.length_b   1.000
_cell.length_c   1.000
_cell.angle_alpha   90.00
_cell.angle_beta   90.00
_cell.angle_gamma   90.00
#
_symmetry.space_group_name_H-M   'P 1'
#
loop_
_entity.id
_entity.type
_entity.pdbx_description
1 polymer ?
#
loop_
_entity_poly.entity_id
_entity_poly.type
_entity_poly.pdbx_seq_one_letter_code
_entity_poly.pdbx_strand_id
1 'polypeptide(L)'
;MRVLACGDDAVLLDCADLDDARRRHAALVDHPYVTEAVLGARTVLLRGHPATLRTLARSTPPADDVAPPDAREHVVPVRYDGPDLADVAQRTGLDEDAVVTAHTGTPWTVAFGGFAPGFAYLVGGDPRLVVPRRATPRASVPAGAVGLAGEFSGIYPRASPGGWQLLGTTDVTLFDLARTPAALLAPGDTVRFTVADRDVPAPDDTDPGPHRHGQRRGEAS
;
A
#
# COMPACT_ATOMS: atom_id res chain seq x y z
N MET A 1 25.71 7.07 1.68
CA MET A 1 24.68 7.09 2.74
C MET A 1 25.13 8.00 3.88
N ARG A 2 24.25 8.89 4.36
CA ARG A 2 24.48 9.69 5.58
C ARG A 2 23.70 9.07 6.75
N VAL A 3 24.23 9.16 7.97
CA VAL A 3 23.54 8.69 9.18
C VAL A 3 23.28 9.89 10.08
N LEU A 4 22.02 10.30 10.17
CA LEU A 4 21.56 11.49 10.89
C LEU A 4 21.03 11.08 12.27
N ALA A 5 21.11 12.00 13.23
CA ALA A 5 20.39 11.82 14.50
C ALA A 5 18.88 11.99 14.26
N CYS A 6 18.06 11.19 14.94
CA CYS A 6 16.62 11.38 14.97
C CYS A 6 16.15 11.22 16.42
N GLY A 7 16.07 12.32 17.16
CA GLY A 7 15.84 12.28 18.60
C GLY A 7 16.97 11.60 19.38
N ASP A 8 16.63 11.06 20.54
CA ASP A 8 17.58 10.51 21.52
C ASP A 8 17.74 8.99 21.43
N ASP A 9 16.83 8.32 20.72
CA ASP A 9 16.74 6.85 20.65
C ASP A 9 16.64 6.31 19.20
N ALA A 10 16.97 7.11 18.19
CA ALA A 10 16.96 6.67 16.80
C ALA A 10 18.01 7.35 15.92
N VAL A 11 18.29 6.71 14.79
CA VAL A 11 19.09 7.26 13.70
C VAL A 11 18.32 7.14 12.39
N LEU A 12 18.52 8.12 11.51
CA LEU A 12 17.94 8.12 10.18
C LEU A 12 19.04 7.90 9.14
N LEU A 13 18.92 6.82 8.37
CA LEU A 13 19.79 6.51 7.25
C LEU A 13 19.23 7.22 6.02
N ASP A 14 20.01 8.12 5.45
CA ASP A 14 19.70 8.82 4.20
C ASP A 14 20.38 8.09 3.03
N CYS A 15 19.55 7.43 2.23
CA CYS A 15 19.94 6.44 1.22
C CYS A 15 19.96 7.05 -0.18
N ALA A 16 20.69 6.40 -1.10
CA ALA A 16 20.82 6.90 -2.46
C ALA A 16 19.46 6.96 -3.18
N ASP A 17 18.66 5.92 -3.04
CA ASP A 17 17.34 5.74 -3.65
C ASP A 17 16.53 4.72 -2.83
N LEU A 18 15.37 4.31 -3.35
CA LEU A 18 14.50 3.33 -2.71
C LEU A 18 15.15 1.94 -2.63
N ASP A 19 15.95 1.56 -3.63
CA ASP A 19 16.60 0.24 -3.65
C ASP A 19 17.69 0.16 -2.57
N ASP A 20 18.55 1.17 -2.46
CA ASP A 20 19.52 1.29 -1.37
C ASP A 20 18.82 1.29 0.00
N ALA A 21 17.68 1.99 0.14
CA ALA A 21 16.90 1.98 1.37
C ALA A 21 16.35 0.57 1.71
N ARG A 22 15.78 -0.13 0.72
CA ARG A 22 15.26 -1.50 0.89
C ARG A 22 16.35 -2.48 1.29
N ARG A 23 17.48 -2.47 0.58
CA ARG A 23 18.63 -3.36 0.84
C ARG A 23 19.24 -3.11 2.22
N ARG A 24 19.29 -1.86 2.66
CA ARG A 24 19.76 -1.50 4.01
C ARG A 24 18.77 -1.88 5.09
N HIS A 25 17.47 -1.67 4.87
CA HIS A 25 16.43 -2.13 5.79
C HIS A 25 16.52 -3.64 5.99
N ALA A 26 16.59 -4.41 4.90
CA ALA A 26 16.69 -5.87 4.95
C ALA A 26 17.93 -6.36 5.72
N ALA A 27 19.07 -5.68 5.58
CA ALA A 27 20.29 -6.04 6.30
C ALA A 27 20.25 -5.73 7.81
N LEU A 28 19.30 -4.89 8.26
CA LEU A 28 19.31 -4.32 9.61
C LEU A 28 18.06 -4.64 10.44
N VAL A 29 16.93 -4.95 9.80
CA VAL A 29 15.63 -5.11 10.46
C VAL A 29 15.63 -6.19 11.55
N ASP A 30 16.33 -7.30 11.32
CA ASP A 30 16.41 -8.42 12.27
C ASP A 30 17.65 -8.34 13.19
N HIS A 31 18.40 -7.23 13.16
CA HIS A 31 19.60 -7.11 13.97
C HIS A 31 19.25 -6.94 15.46
N PRO A 32 19.89 -7.66 16.41
CA PRO A 32 19.57 -7.60 17.85
C PRO A 32 19.65 -6.23 18.55
N TYR A 33 20.24 -5.23 17.88
CA TYR A 33 20.39 -3.87 18.42
C TYR A 33 19.37 -2.89 17.83
N VAL A 34 18.56 -3.36 16.88
CA VAL A 34 17.51 -2.60 16.22
C VAL A 34 16.20 -3.03 16.87
N THR A 35 15.60 -2.13 17.64
CA THR A 35 14.30 -2.38 18.27
C THR A 35 13.17 -2.21 17.26
N GLU A 36 13.37 -1.32 16.29
CA GLU A 36 12.40 -1.02 15.24
C GLU A 36 13.17 -0.52 14.01
N ALA A 37 12.80 -1.01 12.83
CA ALA A 37 13.26 -0.49 11.56
C ALA A 37 12.04 -0.06 10.73
N VAL A 38 12.04 1.20 10.28
CA VAL A 38 10.97 1.74 9.43
C VAL A 38 11.55 2.17 8.10
N LEU A 39 11.13 1.48 7.04
CA LEU A 39 11.47 1.82 5.66
C LEU A 39 10.61 3.00 5.18
N GLY A 40 11.25 4.01 4.62
CA GLY A 40 10.63 5.09 3.86
C GLY A 40 11.13 5.11 2.42
N ALA A 41 10.73 6.13 1.66
CA ALA A 41 11.02 6.23 0.22
C ALA A 41 12.51 6.23 -0.11
N ARG A 42 13.33 6.92 0.67
CA ARG A 42 14.80 7.00 0.52
C ARG A 42 15.52 6.99 1.87
N THR A 43 14.81 6.53 2.89
CA THR A 43 15.30 6.59 4.26
C THR A 43 14.98 5.32 5.01
N VAL A 44 15.83 4.96 5.98
CA VAL A 44 15.52 3.92 6.96
C VAL A 44 15.68 4.54 8.34
N LEU A 45 14.60 4.57 9.12
CA LEU A 45 14.68 4.92 10.54
C LEU A 45 15.03 3.65 11.32
N LEU A 46 16.06 3.70 12.14
CA LEU A 46 16.41 2.63 13.07
C LEU A 46 16.27 3.15 14.48
N ARG A 47 15.53 2.43 15.32
CA ARG A 47 15.35 2.74 16.74
C ARG A 47 16.20 1.83 17.61
N GLY A 48 16.82 2.40 18.64
CA GLY A 48 17.80 1.75 19.51
C GLY A 48 18.88 2.73 19.97
N HIS A 49 19.95 2.23 20.59
CA HIS A 49 20.99 3.10 21.13
C HIS A 49 21.78 3.80 19.99
N PRO A 50 21.74 5.15 19.87
CA PRO A 50 22.23 5.83 18.65
C PRO A 50 23.70 5.57 18.31
N ALA A 51 24.58 5.48 19.31
CA ALA A 51 25.99 5.19 19.07
C ALA A 51 26.19 3.79 18.45
N THR A 52 25.44 2.81 18.93
CA THR A 52 25.48 1.44 18.43
C THR A 52 24.94 1.38 17.01
N LEU A 53 23.79 2.01 16.76
CA LEU A 53 23.16 2.04 15.44
C LEU A 53 24.01 2.77 14.39
N ARG A 54 24.70 3.86 14.76
CA ARG A 54 25.63 4.57 13.85
C ARG A 54 26.77 3.67 13.40
N THR A 55 27.36 2.91 14.33
CA THR A 55 28.43 1.97 14.01
C THR A 55 27.88 0.85 13.13
N LEU A 56 26.78 0.23 13.55
CA LEU A 56 26.12 -0.86 12.83
C LEU A 56 25.76 -0.47 11.38
N ALA A 57 25.10 0.67 11.19
CA ALA A 57 24.68 1.14 9.87
C ALA A 57 25.86 1.43 8.92
N ARG A 58 27.03 1.80 9.47
CA ARG A 58 28.25 2.05 8.69
C ARG A 58 29.03 0.78 8.37
N SER A 59 29.02 -0.20 9.28
CA SER A 59 29.76 -1.45 9.12
C SER A 59 29.00 -2.53 8.35
N THR A 60 27.67 -2.46 8.33
CA THR A 60 26.82 -3.45 7.68
C THR A 60 26.61 -3.08 6.21
N PRO A 61 27.06 -3.91 5.25
CA PRO A 61 26.75 -3.69 3.84
C PRO A 61 25.25 -3.89 3.58
N PRO A 62 24.68 -3.25 2.54
CA PRO A 62 23.32 -3.54 2.10
C PRO A 62 23.18 -5.02 1.68
N ALA A 63 22.03 -5.64 1.93
CA ALA A 63 21.76 -7.04 1.56
C ALA A 63 21.79 -7.22 0.03
N ASP A 64 22.27 -8.36 -0.48
CA ASP A 64 22.38 -8.60 -1.93
C ASP A 64 21.02 -8.87 -2.61
N ASP A 65 20.07 -9.45 -1.89
CA ASP A 65 18.71 -9.72 -2.37
C ASP A 65 17.68 -9.29 -1.32
N VAL A 66 16.58 -8.71 -1.78
CA VAL A 66 15.48 -8.18 -0.94
C VAL A 66 14.14 -8.77 -1.36
N ALA A 67 14.13 -9.76 -2.27
CA ALA A 67 12.91 -10.49 -2.58
C ALA A 67 12.45 -11.24 -1.32
N PRO A 68 11.29 -10.90 -0.73
CA PRO A 68 10.78 -11.66 0.39
C PRO A 68 10.41 -13.06 -0.10
N PRO A 69 10.74 -14.13 0.66
CA PRO A 69 10.45 -15.50 0.27
C PRO A 69 8.95 -15.81 0.09
N ASP A 70 8.07 -14.95 0.62
CA ASP A 70 6.61 -15.13 0.64
C ASP A 70 5.82 -13.99 -0.05
N ALA A 71 6.42 -13.27 -1.01
CA ALA A 71 5.74 -12.20 -1.75
C ALA A 71 4.48 -12.72 -2.48
N ARG A 72 3.32 -12.09 -2.22
CA ARG A 72 2.02 -12.45 -2.80
C ARG A 72 1.62 -11.50 -3.92
N GLU A 73 0.85 -12.00 -4.89
CA GLU A 73 0.16 -11.15 -5.87
C GLU A 73 -1.28 -10.89 -5.39
N HIS A 74 -1.68 -9.63 -5.40
CA HIS A 74 -3.00 -9.15 -5.03
C HIS A 74 -3.69 -8.52 -6.25
N VAL A 75 -4.86 -9.03 -6.61
CA VAL A 75 -5.69 -8.43 -7.66
C VAL A 75 -6.66 -7.45 -7.02
N VAL A 76 -6.57 -6.17 -7.40
CA VAL A 76 -7.40 -5.10 -6.82
C VAL A 76 -8.32 -4.54 -7.91
N PRO A 77 -9.64 -4.81 -7.84
CA PRO A 77 -10.61 -4.19 -8.75
C PRO A 77 -10.81 -2.72 -8.40
N VAL A 78 -10.78 -1.85 -9.41
CA VAL A 78 -10.88 -0.40 -9.27
C VAL A 78 -11.97 0.13 -10.20
N ARG A 79 -12.89 0.89 -9.62
CA ARG A 79 -13.79 1.78 -10.36
C ARG A 79 -13.01 3.05 -10.68
N TYR A 80 -12.67 3.28 -11.94
CA TYR A 80 -11.90 4.47 -12.37
C TYR A 80 -12.81 5.70 -12.48
N ASP A 81 -13.35 6.12 -11.35
CA ASP A 81 -14.27 7.24 -11.15
C ASP A 81 -13.61 8.44 -10.46
N GLY A 82 -12.27 8.48 -10.45
CA GLY A 82 -11.50 9.43 -9.68
C GLY A 82 -11.59 10.85 -10.25
N PRO A 83 -11.69 11.88 -9.39
CA PRO A 83 -11.83 13.27 -9.83
C PRO A 83 -10.60 13.84 -10.54
N ASP A 84 -9.44 13.19 -10.44
CA ASP A 84 -8.20 13.67 -11.08
C ASP A 84 -7.82 12.83 -12.32
N LEU A 85 -8.65 11.89 -12.77
CA LEU A 85 -8.32 11.01 -13.90
C LEU A 85 -8.06 11.82 -15.18
N ALA A 86 -8.96 12.76 -15.51
CA ALA A 86 -8.80 13.67 -16.65
C ALA A 86 -7.55 14.57 -16.52
N ASP A 87 -7.29 15.08 -15.31
CA ASP A 87 -6.10 15.92 -15.03
C ASP A 87 -4.80 15.11 -15.20
N VAL A 88 -4.78 13.86 -14.78
CA VAL A 88 -3.64 12.94 -14.97
C VAL A 88 -3.45 12.63 -16.44
N ALA A 89 -4.52 12.35 -17.19
CA ALA A 89 -4.46 12.14 -18.62
C ALA A 89 -3.80 13.34 -19.32
N GLN A 90 -4.27 14.56 -19.04
CA GLN A 90 -3.68 15.77 -19.59
C GLN A 90 -2.20 15.95 -19.24
N ARG A 91 -1.80 15.69 -17.98
CA ARG A 91 -0.41 15.84 -17.50
C ARG A 91 0.55 14.83 -18.11
N THR A 92 0.05 13.64 -18.42
CA THR A 92 0.84 12.53 -18.98
C THR A 92 0.83 12.53 -20.51
N GLY A 93 -0.01 13.37 -21.14
CA GLY A 93 -0.21 13.37 -22.59
C GLY A 93 -0.98 12.14 -23.10
N LEU A 94 -1.71 11.48 -22.20
CA LEU A 94 -2.56 10.32 -22.48
C LEU A 94 -4.03 10.75 -22.53
N ASP A 95 -4.90 9.89 -23.06
CA ASP A 95 -6.33 9.95 -22.77
C ASP A 95 -6.64 9.13 -21.49
N GLU A 96 -7.86 9.26 -20.96
CA GLU A 96 -8.26 8.60 -19.72
C GLU A 96 -8.17 7.07 -19.83
N ASP A 97 -8.58 6.50 -20.96
CA ASP A 97 -8.52 5.05 -21.21
C ASP A 97 -7.06 4.53 -21.25
N ALA A 98 -6.13 5.32 -21.80
CA ALA A 98 -4.71 5.00 -21.82
C ALA A 98 -4.09 5.12 -20.42
N VAL A 99 -4.56 6.04 -19.57
CA VAL A 99 -4.16 6.09 -18.15
C VAL A 99 -4.62 4.82 -17.43
N VAL A 100 -5.87 4.41 -17.62
CA VAL A 100 -6.42 3.17 -17.05
C VAL A 100 -5.63 1.96 -17.53
N THR A 101 -5.37 1.88 -18.83
CA THR A 101 -4.59 0.80 -19.45
C THR A 101 -3.17 0.75 -18.90
N ALA A 102 -2.50 1.90 -18.75
CA ALA A 102 -1.17 1.96 -18.15
C ALA A 102 -1.18 1.51 -16.68
N HIS A 103 -2.20 1.91 -15.91
CA HIS A 103 -2.28 1.60 -14.48
C HIS A 103 -2.59 0.12 -14.20
N THR A 104 -3.38 -0.52 -15.06
CA THR A 104 -3.76 -1.93 -14.96
C THR A 104 -2.79 -2.88 -15.66
N GLY A 105 -2.10 -2.41 -16.71
CA GLY A 105 -1.25 -3.23 -17.57
C GLY A 105 0.08 -3.65 -16.93
N THR A 106 0.61 -2.86 -15.99
CA THR A 106 1.88 -3.16 -15.30
C THR A 106 1.60 -3.40 -13.81
N PRO A 107 2.04 -4.54 -13.23
CA PRO A 107 1.89 -4.79 -11.81
C PRO A 107 2.76 -3.82 -11.00
N TRP A 108 2.27 -3.44 -9.83
CA TRP A 108 2.98 -2.60 -8.89
C TRP A 108 3.57 -3.44 -7.77
N THR A 109 4.68 -3.04 -7.18
CA THR A 109 5.29 -3.71 -6.02
C THR A 109 5.13 -2.84 -4.78
N VAL A 110 4.71 -3.43 -3.66
CA VAL A 110 4.65 -2.74 -2.37
C VAL A 110 6.08 -2.44 -1.92
N ALA A 111 6.45 -1.16 -1.93
CA ALA A 111 7.75 -0.70 -1.47
C ALA A 111 7.85 -0.72 0.06
N PHE A 112 6.87 -0.11 0.74
CA PHE A 112 6.79 -0.03 2.19
C PHE A 112 5.35 0.34 2.62
N GLY A 113 5.01 -0.03 3.86
CA GLY A 113 3.83 0.50 4.55
C GLY A 113 4.14 1.80 5.27
N GLY A 114 3.18 2.70 5.43
CA GLY A 114 3.36 3.97 6.12
C GLY A 114 2.12 4.85 6.04
N PHE A 115 2.18 6.10 6.52
CA PHE A 115 1.07 7.07 6.55
C PHE A 115 -0.12 6.70 7.45
N ALA A 116 -0.74 5.55 7.24
CA ALA A 116 -1.83 5.01 8.05
C ALA A 116 -1.77 3.47 8.07
N PRO A 117 -2.33 2.80 9.09
CA PRO A 117 -2.42 1.34 9.10
C PRO A 117 -3.08 0.81 7.82
N GLY A 118 -2.35 -0.03 7.07
CA GLY A 118 -2.77 -0.62 5.80
C GLY A 118 -2.56 0.25 4.55
N PHE A 119 -2.01 1.46 4.68
CA PHE A 119 -1.59 2.22 3.50
C PHE A 119 -0.23 1.72 3.02
N ALA A 120 -0.17 1.38 1.73
CA ALA A 120 1.01 0.84 1.06
C ALA A 120 1.43 1.77 -0.07
N TYR A 121 2.74 2.07 -0.13
CA TYR A 121 3.34 2.78 -1.25
C TYR A 121 3.75 1.76 -2.31
N LEU A 122 3.19 1.86 -3.51
CA LEU A 122 3.40 0.94 -4.62
C LEU A 122 4.32 1.57 -5.66
N VAL A 123 5.29 0.82 -6.19
CA VAL A 123 6.28 1.26 -7.19
C VAL A 123 6.39 0.29 -8.36
N GLY A 124 7.17 0.64 -9.40
CA GLY A 124 7.48 -0.27 -10.51
C GLY A 124 6.38 -0.41 -11.56
N GLY A 125 5.27 0.32 -11.42
CA GLY A 125 4.23 0.41 -12.44
C GLY A 125 4.68 1.12 -13.72
N ASP A 126 3.73 1.58 -14.53
CA ASP A 126 4.05 2.21 -15.80
C ASP A 126 4.72 3.59 -15.61
N PRO A 127 5.94 3.81 -16.16
CA PRO A 127 6.67 5.07 -15.98
C PRO A 127 5.99 6.28 -16.62
N ARG A 128 5.01 6.07 -17.50
CA ARG A 128 4.18 7.16 -18.06
C ARG A 128 3.26 7.79 -17.02
N LEU A 129 3.01 7.11 -15.90
CA LEU A 129 2.11 7.56 -14.82
C LEU A 129 2.81 8.38 -13.73
N VAL A 130 4.03 8.84 -13.96
CA VAL A 130 4.75 9.70 -13.02
C VAL A 130 4.14 11.10 -13.02
N VAL A 131 3.35 11.42 -12.00
CA VAL A 131 2.65 12.72 -11.88
C VAL A 131 2.90 13.39 -10.53
N PRO A 132 3.08 14.72 -10.47
CA PRO A 132 3.32 15.39 -9.19
C PRO A 132 2.08 15.33 -8.29
N ARG A 133 2.32 15.42 -6.98
CA ARG A 133 1.26 15.67 -6.00
C ARG A 133 0.50 16.95 -6.33
N ARG A 134 -0.75 17.03 -5.87
CA ARG A 134 -1.51 18.27 -5.89
C ARG A 134 -0.78 19.35 -5.09
N ALA A 135 -0.84 20.59 -5.61
CA ALA A 135 -0.26 21.75 -4.92
C ALA A 135 -0.92 22.00 -3.56
N THR A 136 -2.25 21.82 -3.50
CA THR A 136 -3.04 21.91 -2.26
C THR A 136 -3.63 20.55 -1.95
N PRO A 137 -3.30 19.93 -0.80
CA PRO A 137 -3.91 18.67 -0.37
C PRO A 137 -5.43 18.81 -0.17
N ARG A 138 -6.19 17.73 -0.41
CA ARG A 138 -7.59 17.65 -0.02
C ARG A 138 -7.70 17.51 1.49
N ALA A 139 -8.70 18.19 2.07
CA ALA A 139 -9.03 18.02 3.49
C ALA A 139 -9.52 16.60 3.80
N SER A 140 -10.16 15.94 2.83
CA SER A 140 -10.61 14.55 2.95
C SER A 140 -10.52 13.84 1.61
N VAL A 141 -9.93 12.65 1.64
CA VAL A 141 -9.90 11.64 0.57
C VAL A 141 -10.68 10.43 1.10
N PRO A 142 -11.62 9.84 0.34
CA PRO A 142 -12.41 8.72 0.83
C PRO A 142 -11.55 7.45 1.04
N ALA A 143 -12.02 6.56 1.92
CA ALA A 143 -11.46 5.22 2.02
C ALA A 143 -11.63 4.48 0.69
N GLY A 144 -10.68 3.62 0.35
CA GLY A 144 -10.64 2.90 -0.92
C GLY A 144 -10.17 3.76 -2.10
N ALA A 145 -9.87 5.05 -1.92
CA ALA A 145 -9.37 5.87 -3.03
C ALA A 145 -8.03 5.33 -3.54
N VAL A 146 -7.92 5.18 -4.86
CA VAL A 146 -6.69 4.80 -5.56
C VAL A 146 -6.08 6.06 -6.16
N GLY A 147 -4.78 6.27 -5.98
CA GLY A 147 -4.14 7.47 -6.50
C GLY A 147 -2.68 7.34 -6.86
N LEU A 148 -2.16 8.40 -7.47
CA LEU A 148 -0.77 8.56 -7.91
C LEU A 148 -0.10 9.78 -7.26
N ALA A 149 1.20 9.64 -6.96
CA ALA A 149 2.07 10.73 -6.53
C ALA A 149 3.56 10.41 -6.78
N GLY A 150 4.18 11.16 -7.68
CA GLY A 150 5.53 10.87 -8.16
C GLY A 150 5.56 9.51 -8.86
N GLU A 151 6.52 8.67 -8.51
CA GLU A 151 6.63 7.29 -8.98
C GLU A 151 5.69 6.31 -8.28
N PHE A 152 4.90 6.78 -7.29
CA PHE A 152 4.10 5.91 -6.44
C PHE A 152 2.64 5.84 -6.87
N SER A 153 2.09 4.62 -6.80
CA SER A 153 0.64 4.36 -6.67
C SER A 153 0.31 3.90 -5.24
N GLY A 154 -0.95 3.90 -4.86
CA GLY A 154 -1.37 3.62 -3.49
C GLY A 154 -2.87 3.67 -3.31
N ILE A 155 -3.34 3.03 -2.24
CA ILE A 155 -4.76 2.93 -1.91
C ILE A 155 -4.96 3.44 -0.48
N TYR A 156 -5.89 4.38 -0.30
CA TYR A 156 -6.20 4.97 1.00
C TYR A 156 -7.04 3.99 1.84
N PRO A 157 -6.54 3.44 2.98
CA PRO A 157 -7.26 2.43 3.75
C PRO A 157 -8.44 3.02 4.54
N ARG A 158 -8.43 4.33 4.80
CA ARG A 158 -9.43 5.08 5.57
C ARG A 158 -9.52 6.50 5.04
N ALA A 159 -10.60 7.18 5.39
CA ALA A 159 -10.75 8.59 5.06
C ALA A 159 -9.68 9.43 5.77
N SER A 160 -8.94 10.23 5.01
CA SER A 160 -7.84 11.06 5.54
C SER A 160 -7.52 12.24 4.61
N PRO A 161 -6.88 13.31 5.11
CA PRO A 161 -6.33 14.34 4.23
C PRO A 161 -5.27 13.76 3.29
N GLY A 162 -5.21 14.21 2.03
CA GLY A 162 -4.31 13.63 1.04
C GLY A 162 -4.04 14.52 -0.17
N GLY A 163 -2.81 14.52 -0.65
CA GLY A 163 -2.35 15.33 -1.79
C GLY A 163 -2.10 14.54 -3.08
N TRP A 164 -2.55 13.28 -3.15
CA TRP A 164 -2.36 12.44 -4.34
C TRP A 164 -3.41 12.73 -5.40
N GLN A 165 -3.07 12.45 -6.66
CA GLN A 165 -4.02 12.48 -7.77
C GLN A 165 -4.89 11.24 -7.69
N LEU A 166 -6.20 11.38 -7.58
CA LEU A 166 -7.14 10.27 -7.39
C LEU A 166 -7.66 9.77 -8.74
N LEU A 167 -7.40 8.50 -9.05
CA LEU A 167 -7.79 7.84 -10.29
C LEU A 167 -9.11 7.08 -10.18
N GLY A 168 -9.46 6.62 -8.99
CA GLY A 168 -10.63 5.79 -8.78
C GLY A 168 -10.81 5.33 -7.35
N THR A 169 -11.68 4.36 -7.16
CA THR A 169 -12.01 3.78 -5.86
C THR A 169 -12.09 2.26 -5.92
N THR A 170 -11.77 1.60 -4.81
CA THR A 170 -11.89 0.15 -4.63
C THR A 170 -12.59 -0.16 -3.31
N ASP A 171 -13.33 -1.26 -3.28
CA ASP A 171 -14.01 -1.77 -2.09
C ASP A 171 -13.16 -2.78 -1.30
N VAL A 172 -11.91 -3.00 -1.73
CA VAL A 172 -10.97 -3.90 -1.05
C VAL A 172 -10.59 -3.37 0.34
N THR A 173 -10.77 -4.22 1.36
CA THR A 173 -10.40 -3.91 2.75
C THR A 173 -8.90 -4.14 3.00
N LEU A 174 -8.13 -3.05 3.00
CA LEU A 174 -6.67 -3.07 3.17
C LEU A 174 -6.20 -3.33 4.60
N PHE A 175 -7.02 -3.01 5.60
CA PHE A 175 -6.68 -3.19 7.01
C PHE A 175 -7.86 -3.72 7.80
N ASP A 176 -7.69 -4.87 8.42
CA ASP A 176 -8.70 -5.53 9.23
C ASP A 176 -8.04 -6.15 10.48
N LEU A 177 -8.49 -5.76 11.67
CA LEU A 177 -7.97 -6.26 12.94
C LEU A 177 -8.33 -7.73 13.19
N ALA A 178 -9.36 -8.26 12.52
CA ALA A 178 -9.74 -9.67 12.61
C ALA A 178 -8.90 -10.57 11.69
N ARG A 179 -8.12 -10.00 10.76
CA ARG A 179 -7.27 -10.73 9.82
C ARG A 179 -5.83 -10.85 10.34
N THR A 180 -5.17 -11.98 10.07
CA THR A 180 -3.74 -12.19 10.36
C THR A 180 -2.98 -12.48 9.06
N PRO A 181 -2.06 -11.60 8.60
CA PRO A 181 -1.76 -10.27 9.15
C PRO A 181 -2.88 -9.25 8.92
N ALA A 182 -2.96 -8.22 9.77
CA ALA A 182 -4.04 -7.23 9.72
C ALA A 182 -3.99 -6.37 8.45
N ALA A 183 -2.78 -5.98 8.04
CA ALA A 183 -2.55 -5.34 6.74
C ALA A 183 -2.61 -6.38 5.62
N LEU A 184 -3.38 -6.09 4.57
CA LEU A 184 -3.49 -6.96 3.38
C LEU A 184 -2.19 -6.98 2.58
N LEU A 185 -1.56 -5.80 2.44
CA LEU A 185 -0.40 -5.56 1.59
C LEU A 185 0.86 -5.49 2.45
N ALA A 186 1.80 -6.41 2.24
CA ALA A 186 3.10 -6.42 2.88
C ALA A 186 4.21 -5.93 1.93
N PRO A 187 5.29 -5.31 2.45
CA PRO A 187 6.45 -4.97 1.62
C PRO A 187 6.96 -6.15 0.80
N GLY A 188 7.14 -5.94 -0.51
CA GLY A 188 7.53 -6.93 -1.49
C GLY A 188 6.38 -7.68 -2.17
N ASP A 189 5.15 -7.58 -1.67
CA ASP A 189 3.97 -8.04 -2.41
C ASP A 189 3.80 -7.28 -3.73
N THR A 190 3.10 -7.89 -4.68
CA THR A 190 2.70 -7.24 -5.94
C THR A 190 1.20 -6.98 -5.97
N VAL A 191 0.81 -5.86 -6.57
CA VAL A 191 -0.58 -5.41 -6.74
C VAL A 191 -0.85 -5.25 -8.23
N ARG A 192 -1.81 -6.02 -8.74
CA ARG A 192 -2.34 -5.87 -10.09
C ARG A 192 -3.69 -5.21 -10.02
N PHE A 193 -3.77 -3.99 -10.50
CA PHE A 193 -5.05 -3.31 -10.63
C PHE A 193 -5.83 -3.87 -11.82
N THR A 194 -7.14 -4.00 -11.64
CA THR A 194 -8.08 -4.39 -12.70
C THR A 194 -9.23 -3.40 -12.72
N VAL A 195 -9.88 -3.24 -13.89
CA VAL A 195 -11.12 -2.45 -13.96
C VAL A 195 -12.22 -3.28 -13.30
N ALA A 196 -12.91 -2.70 -12.32
CA ALA A 196 -14.06 -3.34 -11.71
C ALA A 196 -15.19 -3.45 -12.75
N ASP A 197 -15.80 -4.63 -12.85
CA ASP A 197 -17.05 -4.77 -13.63
C ASP A 197 -18.13 -3.86 -13.00
N ARG A 198 -18.83 -3.10 -13.85
CA ARG A 198 -19.92 -2.24 -13.38
C ARG A 198 -21.02 -3.13 -12.78
N ASP A 199 -21.25 -2.97 -11.47
CA ASP A 199 -22.28 -3.60 -10.64
C ASP A 199 -22.19 -5.12 -10.45
N VAL A 200 -21.52 -5.54 -9.37
CA VAL A 200 -22.06 -6.60 -8.51
C VAL A 200 -22.39 -5.94 -7.17
N PRO A 201 -23.66 -5.78 -6.79
CA PRO A 201 -24.02 -5.38 -5.44
C PRO A 201 -23.41 -6.38 -4.47
N ALA A 202 -22.81 -5.88 -3.38
CA ALA A 202 -22.43 -6.75 -2.27
C ALA A 202 -23.62 -7.64 -1.91
N PRO A 203 -23.43 -8.96 -1.68
CA PRO A 203 -24.53 -9.80 -1.23
C PRO A 203 -25.06 -9.21 0.08
N ASP A 204 -26.33 -8.80 0.06
CA ASP A 204 -27.06 -8.33 1.22
C ASP A 204 -27.01 -9.43 2.29
N ASP A 205 -26.33 -9.13 3.39
CA ASP A 205 -26.29 -9.98 4.58
C ASP A 205 -27.58 -9.70 5.36
N THR A 206 -28.73 -10.11 4.82
CA THR A 206 -30.03 -10.12 5.51
C THR A 206 -31.02 -11.05 4.80
N ASP A 207 -31.19 -12.26 5.32
CA ASP A 207 -32.47 -12.76 5.87
C ASP A 207 -32.37 -14.28 6.22
N PRO A 208 -32.37 -14.68 7.50
CA PRO A 208 -32.66 -16.05 7.87
C PRO A 208 -34.17 -16.25 7.76
N GLY A 209 -34.63 -16.74 6.60
CA GLY A 209 -36.02 -17.13 6.39
C GLY A 209 -36.56 -18.07 7.49
N PRO A 210 -37.88 -18.04 7.74
CA PRO A 210 -38.45 -18.52 9.00
C PRO A 210 -38.43 -20.05 9.12
N HIS A 211 -37.98 -20.53 10.28
CA HIS A 211 -38.11 -21.92 10.71
C HIS A 211 -39.59 -22.37 10.68
N ARG A 212 -39.97 -23.17 9.68
CA ARG A 212 -41.18 -23.99 9.73
C ARG A 212 -40.90 -25.23 10.57
N HIS A 213 -41.32 -25.20 11.83
CA HIS A 213 -41.44 -26.39 12.67
C HIS A 213 -42.51 -27.32 12.07
N GLY A 214 -42.07 -28.47 11.55
CA GLY A 214 -42.92 -29.54 11.07
C GLY A 214 -43.62 -30.24 12.23
N GLN A 215 -44.93 -30.02 12.34
CA GLN A 215 -45.82 -30.73 13.25
C GLN A 215 -46.08 -32.13 12.69
N ARG A 216 -45.41 -33.16 13.25
CA ARG A 216 -45.77 -34.57 13.00
C ARG A 216 -47.09 -34.87 13.70
N ARG A 217 -48.17 -35.03 12.93
CA ARG A 217 -49.35 -35.79 13.35
C ARG A 217 -49.04 -37.28 13.14
N GLY A 218 -49.08 -38.06 14.22
CA GLY A 218 -49.21 -39.51 14.14
C GLY A 218 -50.69 -39.86 14.25
N GLU A 219 -51.25 -40.47 13.21
CA GLU A 219 -52.52 -41.19 13.25
C GLU A 219 -52.38 -42.51 12.48
N ALA A 220 -52.60 -43.59 13.24
CA ALA A 220 -53.16 -44.91 12.91
C ALA A 220 -52.72 -45.65 11.63
N SER A 221 -52.12 -46.83 11.81
CA SER A 221 -52.84 -48.12 11.87
C SER A 221 -51.96 -49.23 12.43
#